data_AF-A0A7X9FJ72-F1
#
_entry.id   AF-A0A7X9FJ72-F1
#
_cell.length_a   1.000
_cell.length_b   1.000
_cell.length_c   1.000
_cell.angle_alpha   90.00
_cell.angle_beta   90.00
_cell.angle_gamma   90.00
#
_symmetry.space_group_name_H-M   'P 1'
#
loop_
_entity.id
_entity.type
_entity.pdbx_description
1 polymer ?
#
loop_
_entity_poly.entity_id
_entity_poly.type
_entity_poly.pdbx_seq_one_letter_code
_entity_poly.pdbx_strand_id
1 'polypeptide(L)'
;MRYLPLVVLFSALIFTGCTKPPYRSPDKSLAEMTGDYTDCYTQAALVANTPPYPDSSSRVITEYTDQCMKSRGYSGGCIFY
;
A
#
# COMPACT_ATOMS: atom_id res chain seq x y z
N MET A 1 31.99 -19.14 -20.32
CA MET A 1 31.70 -18.53 -19.00
C MET A 1 31.72 -16.99 -19.05
N ARG A 2 31.25 -16.35 -20.14
CA ARG A 2 31.38 -14.88 -20.35
C ARG A 2 30.14 -14.06 -19.93
N TYR A 3 29.05 -14.73 -19.61
CA TYR A 3 27.77 -14.10 -19.25
C TYR A 3 27.43 -14.21 -17.76
N LEU A 4 28.27 -14.89 -16.96
CA LEU A 4 28.11 -15.04 -15.52
C LEU A 4 27.95 -13.69 -14.78
N PRO A 5 28.75 -12.63 -15.06
CA PRO A 5 28.57 -11.37 -14.36
C PRO A 5 27.27 -10.65 -14.78
N LEU A 6 26.79 -10.89 -16.00
CA LEU A 6 25.57 -10.28 -16.54
C LEU A 6 24.31 -10.89 -15.89
N VAL A 7 24.32 -12.21 -15.64
CA VAL A 7 23.23 -12.91 -14.94
C VAL A 7 23.15 -12.47 -13.47
N VAL A 8 24.29 -12.25 -12.80
CA VAL A 8 24.33 -11.76 -11.40
C VAL A 8 23.87 -10.31 -11.28
N LEU A 9 24.15 -9.47 -12.28
CA LEU A 9 23.66 -8.08 -12.28
C LEU A 9 22.14 -8.02 -12.47
N PHE A 10 21.58 -8.85 -13.36
CA PHE A 10 20.14 -8.90 -13.61
C PHE A 10 19.35 -9.49 -12.43
N SER A 11 19.91 -10.47 -11.71
CA SER A 11 19.22 -11.02 -10.54
C SER A 11 19.14 -10.01 -9.38
N ALA A 12 20.12 -9.12 -9.22
CA ALA A 12 20.10 -8.09 -8.18
C ALA A 12 19.00 -7.02 -8.40
N LEU A 13 18.64 -6.72 -9.65
CA LEU A 13 17.60 -5.74 -9.99
C LEU A 13 16.19 -6.24 -9.64
N ILE A 14 15.95 -7.56 -9.70
CA ILE A 14 14.62 -8.16 -9.46
C ILE A 14 14.23 -8.12 -7.97
N PHE A 15 15.20 -8.09 -7.05
CA PHE A 15 14.93 -8.01 -5.60
C PHE A 15 14.59 -6.60 -5.09
N THR A 16 14.63 -5.57 -5.95
CA THR A 16 14.22 -4.21 -5.57
C THR A 16 12.72 -3.96 -5.75
N GLY A 17 11.98 -4.93 -6.33
CA GLY A 17 10.53 -4.95 -6.23
C GLY A 17 10.15 -5.18 -4.79
N CYS A 18 9.59 -4.19 -4.10
CA CYS A 18 9.16 -4.38 -2.73
C CYS A 18 8.09 -5.47 -2.66
N THR A 19 8.52 -6.68 -2.28
CA THR A 19 7.66 -7.82 -1.99
C THR A 19 6.87 -7.65 -0.69
N LYS A 20 6.95 -6.47 -0.06
CA LYS A 20 6.28 -6.14 1.19
C LYS A 20 4.95 -5.45 0.91
N PRO A 21 3.89 -5.82 1.64
CA PRO A 21 2.59 -5.18 1.51
C PRO A 21 2.69 -3.66 1.77
N PRO A 22 1.77 -2.86 1.19
CA PRO A 22 1.76 -1.39 1.31
C PRO A 22 1.53 -0.92 2.75
N TYR A 23 1.08 -1.80 3.64
CA TYR A 23 0.94 -1.54 5.07
C TYR A 23 1.57 -2.66 5.90
N ARG A 24 2.21 -2.29 7.00
CA ARG A 24 2.82 -3.24 7.96
C ARG A 24 2.54 -2.80 9.38
N SER A 25 2.19 -3.75 10.23
CA SER A 25 2.23 -3.61 11.69
C SER A 25 2.91 -4.87 12.27
N PRO A 26 3.82 -4.74 13.25
CA PRO A 26 4.54 -5.90 13.81
C PRO A 26 3.62 -6.88 14.54
N ASP A 27 2.49 -6.40 15.06
CA ASP A 27 1.61 -7.17 15.94
C ASP A 27 0.36 -7.72 15.23
N LYS A 28 0.18 -7.41 13.94
CA LYS A 28 -1.04 -7.73 13.19
C LYS A 28 -0.80 -8.71 12.06
N SER A 29 -1.73 -9.63 11.88
CA SER A 29 -1.67 -10.63 10.81
C SER A 29 -1.97 -10.03 9.42
N LEU A 30 -1.61 -10.74 8.35
CA LEU A 30 -1.96 -10.34 6.98
C LEU A 30 -3.48 -10.29 6.76
N ALA A 31 -4.23 -11.22 7.36
CA ALA A 31 -5.68 -11.26 7.29
C ALA A 31 -6.31 -10.04 7.97
N GLU A 32 -5.81 -9.68 9.15
CA GLU A 32 -6.23 -8.48 9.88
C GLU A 32 -5.92 -7.20 9.09
N MET A 33 -4.72 -7.10 8.50
CA MET A 33 -4.34 -5.99 7.61
C MET A 33 -5.28 -5.85 6.42
N THR A 34 -5.66 -6.97 5.81
CA THR A 34 -6.56 -6.96 4.65
C THR A 34 -7.97 -6.52 5.05
N GLY A 35 -8.46 -6.98 6.20
CA GLY A 35 -9.74 -6.56 6.77
C GLY A 35 -9.75 -5.08 7.13
N ASP A 36 -8.73 -4.62 7.86
CA ASP A 36 -8.57 -3.21 8.25
C ASP A 36 -8.46 -2.29 7.03
N TYR A 37 -7.70 -2.70 6.00
CA TYR A 37 -7.60 -1.95 4.75
C TYR A 37 -8.94 -1.86 4.02
N THR A 38 -9.68 -2.97 3.93
CA THR A 38 -10.98 -2.99 3.26
C THR A 38 -11.96 -2.07 3.97
N ASP A 39 -12.01 -2.10 5.30
CA ASP A 39 -12.86 -1.22 6.09
C ASP A 39 -12.50 0.25 5.88
N CYS A 40 -11.21 0.60 6.02
CA CYS A 40 -10.71 1.96 5.77
C CYS A 40 -10.99 2.44 4.34
N TYR A 41 -10.78 1.59 3.33
CA TYR A 41 -11.01 1.92 1.92
C TYR A 41 -12.50 2.14 1.63
N THR A 42 -13.39 1.28 2.14
CA THR A 42 -14.83 1.44 1.91
C THR A 42 -15.37 2.71 2.55
N GLN A 43 -14.88 3.08 3.73
CA GLN A 43 -15.23 4.35 4.37
C GLN A 43 -14.71 5.55 3.56
N ALA A 44 -13.46 5.51 3.09
CA ALA A 44 -12.88 6.56 2.28
C ALA A 44 -13.60 6.71 0.92
N ALA A 45 -13.98 5.59 0.31
CA ALA A 45 -14.79 5.56 -0.91
C ALA A 45 -16.18 6.15 -0.68
N LEU A 46 -16.81 5.89 0.47
CA LEU A 46 -18.10 6.49 0.80
C LEU A 46 -17.97 8.02 0.90
N VAL A 47 -16.93 8.53 1.58
CA VAL A 47 -16.66 9.97 1.69
C VAL A 47 -16.44 10.60 0.31
N ALA A 48 -15.58 10.00 -0.53
CA ALA A 48 -15.27 10.54 -1.85
C ALA A 48 -16.45 10.50 -2.84
N ASN A 49 -17.42 9.60 -2.62
CA ASN A 49 -18.63 9.48 -3.44
C ASN A 49 -19.88 10.12 -2.80
N THR A 50 -19.73 10.86 -1.69
CA THR A 50 -20.83 11.62 -1.09
C THR A 50 -20.67 13.10 -1.44
N PRO A 51 -21.72 13.80 -1.89
CA PRO A 51 -21.67 15.24 -2.12
C PRO A 51 -21.27 16.01 -0.84
N PRO A 52 -20.42 17.04 -0.93
CA PRO A 52 -19.82 17.58 -2.15
C PRO A 52 -18.68 16.71 -2.70
N TYR A 53 -18.70 16.45 -4.00
CA TYR A 53 -17.67 15.62 -4.64
C TYR A 53 -16.34 16.37 -4.69
N PRO A 54 -15.22 15.72 -4.31
CA PRO A 54 -13.90 16.32 -4.40
C PRO A 54 -13.40 16.37 -5.86
N ASP A 55 -12.46 17.28 -6.15
CA ASP A 55 -11.81 17.38 -7.47
C ASP A 55 -11.10 16.09 -7.90
N SER A 56 -10.64 15.29 -6.93
CA SER A 56 -10.02 13.99 -7.15
C SER A 56 -10.48 13.00 -6.09
N SER A 57 -11.43 12.14 -6.47
CA SER A 57 -11.92 11.06 -5.61
C SER A 57 -10.81 10.07 -5.26
N SER A 58 -9.94 9.72 -6.21
CA SER A 58 -8.81 8.81 -5.97
C SER A 58 -7.84 9.36 -4.92
N ARG A 59 -7.49 10.65 -4.99
CA ARG A 59 -6.60 11.28 -3.99
C ARG A 59 -7.23 11.26 -2.60
N VAL A 60 -8.51 11.60 -2.49
CA VAL A 60 -9.24 11.58 -1.22
C VAL A 60 -9.33 10.16 -0.67
N ILE A 61 -9.64 9.18 -1.50
CA ILE A 61 -9.69 7.78 -1.08
C ILE A 61 -8.35 7.33 -0.51
N THR A 62 -7.24 7.59 -1.23
CA THR A 62 -5.90 7.23 -0.77
C THR A 62 -5.55 7.92 0.54
N GLU A 63 -5.77 9.23 0.64
CA GLU A 63 -5.42 10.03 1.83
C GLU A 63 -6.20 9.57 3.07
N TYR A 64 -7.51 9.37 2.95
CA TYR A 64 -8.35 8.92 4.06
C TYR A 64 -8.06 7.47 4.44
N THR A 65 -7.81 6.60 3.46
CA THR A 65 -7.40 5.20 3.72
C THR A 65 -6.08 5.17 4.48
N ASP A 66 -5.09 5.96 4.04
CA ASP A 66 -3.78 6.05 4.71
C ASP A 66 -3.90 6.58 6.15
N GLN A 67 -4.70 7.62 6.36
CA GLN A 67 -4.94 8.17 7.70
C GLN A 67 -5.60 7.13 8.61
N CYS A 68 -6.61 6.41 8.11
CA CYS A 68 -7.28 5.34 8.82
C CYS A 68 -6.31 4.20 9.16
N MET A 69 -5.52 3.73 8.20
CA MET A 69 -4.53 2.67 8.42
C MET A 69 -3.46 3.09 9.43
N LYS A 70 -2.97 4.34 9.37
CA LYS A 70 -2.05 4.90 10.38
C LYS A 70 -2.67 4.93 11.77
N SER A 71 -3.94 5.32 11.90
CA SER A 71 -4.66 5.32 13.18
C SER A 71 -4.80 3.92 13.78
N ARG A 72 -4.85 2.88 12.93
CA ARG A 72 -4.87 1.46 13.33
C ARG A 72 -3.49 0.87 13.63
N GLY A 73 -2.44 1.70 13.66
CA GLY A 73 -1.08 1.30 13.98
C GLY A 73 -0.30 0.70 12.80
N TYR A 74 -0.79 0.86 11.56
CA TYR A 74 -0.01 0.47 10.39
C TYR A 74 0.97 1.57 9.99
N SER A 75 2.20 1.14 9.70
CA SER A 75 3.21 1.95 9.06
C SER A 75 3.11 1.79 7.55
N GLY A 76 3.38 2.87 6.80
CA GLY A 76 3.52 2.79 5.35
C GLY A 76 4.62 1.78 4.98
N GLY A 77 4.26 0.81 4.15
CA GLY A 77 5.18 -0.10 3.48
C GLY A 77 5.82 0.58 2.27
N CYS A 78 6.46 -0.19 1.40
CA CYS A 78 6.90 0.39 0.13
C CYS A 78 5.69 0.73 -0.72
N ILE A 79 5.45 2.02 -0.90
CA ILE A 79 4.41 2.54 -1.77
C ILE A 79 5.08 2.84 -3.11
N PHE A 80 4.73 2.10 -4.16
CA PHE A 80 5.07 2.51 -5.52
C PHE A 80 4.12 3.66 -5.89
N TYR A 81 4.65 4.88 -5.94
CA TYR A 81 4.02 6.03 -6.58
C TYR A 81 4.15 5.93 -8.10
#